data_AF-A0A3B8K294-F1
#
_entry.id   AF-A0A3B8K294-F1
#
_cell.length_a   1.000
_cell.length_b   1.000
_cell.length_c   1.000
_cell.angle_alpha   90.00
_cell.angle_beta   90.00
_cell.angle_gamma   90.00
#
_symmetry.space_group_name_H-M   'P 1'
#
loop_
_entity.id
_entity.type
_entity.pdbx_description
1 polymer ?
#
loop_
_entity_poly.entity_id
_entity_poly.type
_entity_poly.pdbx_seq_one_letter_code
_entity_poly.pdbx_strand_id
1 'polypeptide(L)'
;MIDGLLVPYETTKTFRYGEVTNCVTEVWPLGQVYTFYLVMNKTTWNQLPADIQEIITKYIEEEYLEKLANMWNDIDIEGKQYAIEAGYEIIEIQAGDLGEWEELAAKVREDFVQSMVAAGYAEEEVKGWMDFIKERIEYWTEKQKELGVKSSTGPDEVRFQF
;
A
#
# COMPACT_ATOMS: atom_id res chain seq x y z
N MET A 1 23.21 -2.85 11.65
CA MET A 1 23.12 -3.93 10.65
C MET A 1 21.71 -4.50 10.79
N ILE A 2 21.01 -4.69 9.68
CA ILE A 2 19.64 -5.21 9.67
C ILE A 2 19.63 -6.48 8.82
N ASP A 3 18.77 -7.43 9.14
CA ASP A 3 18.69 -8.74 8.45
C ASP A 3 17.55 -8.80 7.42
N GLY A 4 16.67 -7.80 7.41
CA GLY A 4 15.51 -7.75 6.54
C GLY A 4 14.83 -6.39 6.54
N LEU A 5 13.84 -6.24 5.66
CA LEU A 5 13.11 -5.00 5.39
C LEU A 5 11.63 -5.33 5.19
N LEU A 6 10.75 -4.43 5.64
CA LEU A 6 9.32 -4.48 5.32
C LEU A 6 9.04 -3.49 4.19
N VAL A 7 9.08 -3.97 2.95
CA VAL A 7 9.02 -3.15 1.73
C VAL A 7 8.28 -3.91 0.60
N PRO A 8 7.71 -3.18 -0.37
CA PRO A 8 7.08 -3.80 -1.55
C PRO A 8 8.11 -4.48 -2.46
N TYR A 9 7.64 -5.40 -3.31
CA TYR A 9 8.46 -6.16 -4.25
C TYR A 9 9.17 -5.26 -5.27
N GLU A 10 8.60 -4.12 -5.65
CA GLU A 10 9.24 -3.18 -6.59
C GLU A 10 10.68 -2.81 -6.18
N THR A 11 10.94 -2.77 -4.87
CA THR A 11 12.26 -2.45 -4.29
C THR A 11 13.35 -3.47 -4.60
N THR A 12 12.97 -4.69 -4.98
CA THR A 12 13.91 -5.70 -5.48
C THR A 12 14.71 -5.17 -6.66
N LYS A 13 14.06 -4.41 -7.55
CA LYS A 13 14.68 -3.76 -8.71
C LYS A 13 15.12 -2.34 -8.41
N THR A 14 14.23 -1.48 -7.91
CA THR A 14 14.48 -0.03 -7.82
C THR A 14 15.60 0.32 -6.84
N PHE A 15 15.73 -0.44 -5.75
CA PHE A 15 16.81 -0.29 -4.78
C PHE A 15 17.83 -1.43 -4.82
N ARG A 16 17.70 -2.35 -5.79
CA ARG A 16 18.59 -3.51 -5.96
C ARG A 16 18.64 -4.41 -4.74
N TYR A 17 17.59 -4.42 -3.91
CA TYR A 17 17.48 -5.39 -2.82
C TYR A 17 17.44 -6.83 -3.33
N GLY A 18 17.05 -6.98 -4.61
CA GLY A 18 17.17 -8.17 -5.45
C GLY A 18 18.53 -8.88 -5.42
N GLU A 19 19.60 -8.17 -5.06
CA GLU A 19 20.99 -8.67 -5.09
C GLU A 19 21.51 -9.08 -3.71
N VAL A 20 20.78 -8.73 -2.64
CA VAL A 20 21.22 -8.91 -1.25
C VAL A 20 20.18 -9.61 -0.38
N THR A 21 19.00 -9.90 -0.92
CA THR A 21 17.97 -10.73 -0.29
C THR A 21 17.69 -11.95 -1.16
N ASN A 22 16.99 -12.94 -0.61
CA ASN A 22 16.64 -14.19 -1.33
C ASN A 22 15.36 -14.84 -0.78
N CYS A 23 14.64 -14.15 0.11
CA CYS A 23 13.44 -14.65 0.77
C CYS A 23 12.48 -13.47 0.98
N VAL A 24 11.19 -13.71 0.79
CA VAL A 24 10.11 -12.75 1.06
C VAL A 24 8.98 -13.48 1.79
N THR A 25 8.51 -12.91 2.89
CA THR A 25 7.25 -13.30 3.52
C THR A 25 6.16 -12.31 3.14
N GLU A 26 5.11 -12.79 2.49
CA GLU A 26 3.96 -11.96 2.10
C GLU A 26 3.01 -11.78 3.28
N VAL A 27 2.92 -10.55 3.77
CA VAL A 27 2.10 -10.18 4.94
C VAL A 27 0.92 -9.28 4.58
N TRP A 28 0.53 -9.26 3.29
CA TRP A 28 -0.56 -8.43 2.77
C TRP A 28 -1.89 -8.55 3.52
N PRO A 29 -2.29 -9.71 4.11
CA PRO A 29 -3.55 -9.80 4.85
C PRO A 29 -3.63 -8.86 6.05
N LEU A 30 -2.48 -8.50 6.64
CA LEU A 30 -2.40 -7.64 7.82
C LEU A 30 -2.54 -6.15 7.50
N GLY A 31 -2.50 -5.80 6.20
CA GLY A 31 -2.60 -4.44 5.71
C GLY A 31 -1.34 -3.63 5.99
N GLN A 32 -0.50 -3.43 4.98
CA GLN A 32 0.67 -2.56 5.08
C GLN A 32 0.82 -1.73 3.81
N VAL A 33 0.85 -0.41 4.00
CA VAL A 33 1.09 0.57 2.93
C VAL A 33 1.87 1.74 3.50
N TYR A 34 2.74 2.33 2.69
CA TYR A 34 3.38 3.61 2.99
C TYR A 34 2.60 4.72 2.28
N THR A 35 2.03 5.66 3.04
CA THR A 35 1.29 6.78 2.47
C THR A 35 2.25 7.82 1.93
N PHE A 36 2.20 8.06 0.62
CA PHE A 36 2.94 9.12 -0.05
C PHE A 36 2.03 10.32 -0.33
N TYR A 37 2.61 11.52 -0.25
CA TYR A 37 1.92 12.77 -0.55
C TYR A 37 2.58 13.45 -1.75
N LEU A 38 1.78 13.73 -2.79
CA LEU A 38 2.16 14.66 -3.85
C LEU A 38 1.53 16.02 -3.54
N VAL A 39 2.37 16.96 -3.12
CA VAL A 39 1.91 18.28 -2.64
C VAL A 39 2.56 19.41 -3.42
N MET A 40 1.79 20.46 -3.66
CA MET A 40 2.26 21.71 -4.24
C MET A 40 2.28 22.82 -3.19
N ASN A 41 3.32 23.65 -3.22
CA ASN A 41 3.38 24.83 -2.35
C ASN A 41 2.19 25.76 -2.64
N LYS A 42 1.46 26.14 -1.60
CA LYS A 42 0.24 26.97 -1.73
C LYS A 42 0.50 28.35 -2.32
N THR A 43 1.62 28.99 -1.97
CA THR A 43 1.98 30.30 -2.52
C THR A 43 2.30 30.19 -4.01
N THR A 44 3.06 29.18 -4.41
CA THR A 44 3.35 28.91 -5.82
C THR A 44 2.08 28.60 -6.60
N TRP A 45 1.19 27.77 -6.06
CA TRP A 45 -0.11 27.48 -6.68
C TRP A 45 -0.91 28.75 -6.94
N ASN A 46 -1.02 29.64 -5.93
CA ASN A 46 -1.76 30.89 -6.05
C ASN A 46 -1.15 31.91 -7.03
N GLN A 47 0.12 31.73 -7.42
CA GLN A 47 0.77 32.56 -8.44
C GLN A 47 0.49 32.08 -9.86
N LEU A 48 -0.03 30.85 -10.03
CA LEU A 48 -0.40 30.34 -11.34
C LEU A 48 -1.64 31.07 -11.88
N PRO A 49 -1.68 31.36 -13.20
CA PRO A 49 -2.91 31.78 -13.87
C PRO A 49 -4.05 30.76 -13.67
N ALA A 50 -5.29 31.25 -13.67
CA ALA A 50 -6.47 30.42 -13.38
C ALA A 50 -6.66 29.27 -14.40
N ASP A 51 -6.36 29.50 -15.67
CA ASP A 51 -6.39 28.49 -16.72
C ASP A 51 -5.36 27.37 -16.48
N ILE A 52 -4.18 27.71 -15.97
CA ILE A 52 -3.15 26.71 -15.62
C ILE A 52 -3.55 25.90 -14.39
N GLN A 53 -4.14 26.54 -13.37
CA GLN A 53 -4.69 25.84 -12.21
C GLN A 53 -5.77 24.84 -12.65
N GLU A 54 -6.68 25.26 -13.54
CA GLU A 54 -7.73 24.40 -14.07
C GLU A 54 -7.17 23.21 -14.84
N ILE A 55 -6.16 23.42 -15.70
CA ILE A 55 -5.50 22.34 -16.45
C ILE A 55 -4.87 21.32 -15.50
N ILE A 56 -4.15 21.77 -14.47
CA ILE A 56 -3.48 20.87 -13.52
C ILE A 56 -4.53 20.08 -12.72
N THR A 57 -5.55 20.75 -12.19
CA THR A 57 -6.62 20.09 -11.44
C THR A 57 -7.31 19.04 -12.31
N LYS A 58 -7.69 19.40 -13.54
CA LYS A 58 -8.35 18.49 -14.47
C LYS A 58 -7.48 17.28 -14.80
N TYR A 59 -6.19 17.48 -15.08
CA TYR A 59 -5.27 16.37 -15.33
C TYR A 59 -5.15 15.44 -14.12
N ILE A 60 -5.10 16.00 -12.91
CA ILE A 60 -5.03 15.20 -11.69
C ILE A 60 -6.30 14.35 -11.52
N GLU A 61 -7.47 14.99 -11.64
CA GLU A 61 -8.77 14.35 -11.42
C GLU A 61 -9.13 13.33 -12.50
N GLU A 62 -8.83 13.61 -13.76
CA GLU A 62 -9.29 12.80 -14.90
C GLU A 62 -8.30 11.72 -15.33
N GLU A 63 -6.99 11.91 -15.14
CA GLU A 63 -5.98 11.00 -15.70
C GLU A 63 -4.95 10.51 -14.68
N TYR A 64 -4.42 11.40 -13.85
CA TYR A 64 -3.23 11.11 -13.06
C TYR A 64 -3.48 10.06 -11.99
N LEU A 65 -4.62 10.11 -11.30
CA LEU A 65 -4.93 9.20 -10.19
C LEU A 65 -4.96 7.74 -10.64
N GLU A 66 -5.62 7.45 -11.76
CA GLU A 66 -5.70 6.10 -12.32
C GLU A 66 -4.33 5.62 -12.81
N LYS A 67 -3.59 6.50 -13.53
CA LYS A 67 -2.23 6.18 -13.99
C LYS A 67 -1.30 5.86 -12.83
N LEU A 68 -1.36 6.64 -11.75
CA LEU A 68 -0.53 6.44 -10.57
C LEU A 68 -0.89 5.12 -9.86
N ALA A 69 -2.18 4.84 -9.68
CA ALA A 69 -2.62 3.60 -9.05
C ALA A 69 -2.21 2.35 -9.83
N ASN A 70 -2.40 2.35 -11.16
CA ASN A 70 -1.99 1.23 -12.01
C ASN A 70 -0.47 1.06 -12.03
N MET A 71 0.28 2.15 -12.15
CA MET A 71 1.74 2.11 -12.14
C MET A 71 2.29 1.43 -10.88
N TRP A 72 1.73 1.69 -9.69
CA TRP A 72 2.17 1.02 -8.47
C TRP A 72 1.95 -0.50 -8.49
N ASN A 73 0.83 -0.96 -9.04
CA ASN A 73 0.60 -2.40 -9.22
C ASN A 73 1.58 -3.01 -10.23
N ASP A 74 1.79 -2.33 -11.37
CA ASP A 74 2.64 -2.81 -12.45
C ASP A 74 4.09 -3.01 -11.98
N ILE A 75 4.67 -2.01 -11.31
CA ILE A 75 6.06 -2.10 -10.84
C ILE A 75 6.24 -3.15 -9.73
N ASP A 76 5.21 -3.38 -8.92
CA ASP A 76 5.25 -4.39 -7.86
C ASP A 76 5.11 -5.81 -8.40
N ILE A 77 4.25 -6.01 -9.42
CA ILE A 77 4.20 -7.24 -10.22
C ILE A 77 5.56 -7.51 -10.86
N GLU A 78 6.16 -6.50 -11.50
CA GLU A 78 7.50 -6.63 -12.08
C GLU A 78 8.57 -7.00 -11.05
N GLY A 79 8.47 -6.49 -9.83
CA GLY A 79 9.35 -6.84 -8.72
C GLY A 79 9.16 -8.30 -8.27
N LYS A 80 7.92 -8.77 -8.14
CA LYS A 80 7.63 -10.16 -7.76
C LYS A 80 8.06 -11.14 -8.85
N GLN A 81 7.87 -10.80 -10.13
CA GLN A 81 8.38 -11.58 -11.25
C GLN A 81 9.90 -11.75 -11.16
N TYR A 82 10.63 -10.66 -10.87
CA TYR A 82 12.08 -10.75 -10.66
C TYR A 82 12.45 -11.66 -9.50
N ALA A 83 11.75 -11.55 -8.36
CA ALA A 83 12.01 -12.42 -7.21
C ALA A 83 11.85 -13.91 -7.57
N ILE A 84 10.79 -14.25 -8.33
CA ILE A 84 10.55 -15.60 -8.85
C ILE A 84 11.71 -16.05 -9.77
N GLU A 85 12.09 -15.22 -10.75
CA GLU A 85 13.17 -15.51 -11.70
C GLU A 85 14.55 -15.66 -11.03
N ALA A 86 14.79 -14.87 -9.98
CA ALA A 86 16.00 -14.92 -9.16
C ALA A 86 16.00 -16.09 -8.16
N GLY A 87 14.93 -16.89 -8.09
CA GLY A 87 14.85 -18.08 -7.24
C GLY A 87 14.63 -17.78 -5.76
N TYR A 88 13.91 -16.70 -5.44
CA TYR A 88 13.56 -16.36 -4.07
C TYR A 88 12.66 -17.43 -3.44
N GLU A 89 12.83 -17.65 -2.14
CA GLU A 89 11.82 -18.33 -1.33
C GLU A 89 10.68 -17.34 -1.02
N ILE A 90 9.49 -17.58 -1.56
CA ILE A 90 8.29 -16.76 -1.29
C ILE A 90 7.39 -17.53 -0.33
N ILE A 91 7.15 -16.94 0.84
CA ILE A 91 6.38 -17.53 1.94
C ILE A 91 5.07 -16.75 2.09
N GLU A 92 3.93 -17.40 1.90
CA GLU A 92 2.62 -16.82 2.21
C GLU A 92 2.18 -17.21 3.63
N ILE A 93 1.58 -16.26 4.37
CA ILE A 93 0.93 -16.56 5.66
C ILE A 93 -0.18 -17.58 5.40
N GLN A 94 -0.10 -18.73 6.05
CA GLN A 94 -1.11 -19.77 5.93
C GLN A 94 -2.40 -19.33 6.61
N ALA A 95 -3.55 -19.71 6.05
CA ALA A 95 -4.86 -19.36 6.60
C ALA A 95 -5.05 -19.80 8.08
N GLY A 96 -4.41 -20.89 8.49
CA GLY A 96 -4.44 -21.37 9.88
C GLY A 96 -3.66 -20.50 10.87
N ASP A 97 -2.65 -19.76 10.40
CA ASP A 97 -1.79 -18.93 11.24
C ASP A 97 -2.25 -17.47 11.28
N LEU A 98 -3.07 -17.04 10.31
CA LEU A 98 -3.49 -15.64 10.16
C LEU A 98 -4.13 -15.05 11.44
N GLY A 99 -4.84 -15.87 12.22
CA GLY A 99 -5.44 -15.44 13.49
C GLY A 99 -4.39 -14.96 14.51
N GLU A 100 -3.28 -15.67 14.66
CA GLU A 100 -2.19 -15.27 15.57
C GLU A 100 -1.54 -13.96 15.11
N TRP A 101 -1.30 -13.83 13.80
CA TRP A 101 -0.73 -12.60 13.22
C TRP A 101 -1.67 -11.40 13.39
N GLU A 102 -2.98 -11.59 13.21
CA GLU A 102 -3.97 -10.54 13.44
C GLU A 102 -4.05 -10.12 14.91
N GLU A 103 -3.95 -11.06 15.85
CA GLU A 103 -3.88 -10.73 17.28
C GLU A 103 -2.64 -9.91 17.63
N LEU A 104 -1.49 -10.22 17.01
CA LEU A 104 -0.27 -9.43 17.17
C LEU A 104 -0.42 -8.03 16.55
N ALA A 105 -0.96 -7.94 15.34
CA ALA A 105 -1.23 -6.66 14.67
C ALA A 105 -2.26 -5.81 15.45
N ALA A 106 -3.23 -6.44 16.12
CA ALA A 106 -4.22 -5.75 16.95
C ALA A 106 -3.57 -4.97 18.09
N LYS A 107 -2.48 -5.48 18.68
CA LYS A 107 -1.73 -4.78 19.73
C LYS A 107 -1.10 -3.48 19.21
N VAL A 108 -0.51 -3.51 18.01
CA VAL A 108 0.07 -2.32 17.37
C VAL A 108 -1.01 -1.26 17.09
N ARG A 109 -2.20 -1.69 16.65
CA ARG A 109 -3.35 -0.80 16.43
C ARG A 109 -3.84 -0.17 17.74
N GLU A 110 -3.90 -0.95 18.82
CA GLU A 110 -4.28 -0.46 20.14
C GLU A 110 -3.24 0.53 20.70
N ASP A 111 -1.95 0.23 20.56
CA ASP A 111 -0.86 1.13 20.94
C ASP A 111 -0.96 2.46 20.17
N PHE A 112 -1.29 2.42 18.88
CA PHE A 112 -1.55 3.62 18.09
C PHE A 112 -2.73 4.43 18.65
N VAL A 113 -3.86 3.79 18.94
CA VAL A 113 -5.03 4.45 19.54
C VAL A 113 -4.64 5.14 20.84
N GLN A 114 -3.95 4.44 21.74
CA GLN A 114 -3.50 4.99 23.02
C GLN A 114 -2.54 6.17 22.83
N SER A 115 -1.63 6.10 21.86
CA SER A 115 -0.71 7.19 21.54
C SER A 115 -1.44 8.46 21.06
N MET A 116 -2.48 8.30 20.25
CA MET A 116 -3.28 9.42 19.75
C MET A 116 -4.15 10.03 20.85
N VAL A 117 -4.71 9.21 21.74
CA VAL A 117 -5.42 9.70 22.93
C VAL A 117 -4.48 10.50 23.83
N ALA A 118 -3.26 10.01 24.07
CA ALA A 118 -2.25 10.75 24.82
C ALA A 118 -1.83 12.06 24.14
N ALA A 119 -1.91 12.14 22.80
CA ALA A 119 -1.69 13.35 22.02
C ALA A 119 -2.89 14.32 22.02
N GLY A 120 -4.01 13.97 22.67
CA GLY A 120 -5.18 14.83 22.86
C GLY A 120 -6.35 14.58 21.91
N TYR A 121 -6.31 13.52 21.10
CA TYR A 121 -7.43 13.12 20.26
C TYR A 121 -8.48 12.32 21.04
N ALA A 122 -9.75 12.39 20.62
CA ALA A 122 -10.79 11.58 21.21
C ALA A 122 -10.64 10.12 20.78
N GLU A 123 -10.71 9.17 21.71
CA GLU A 123 -10.54 7.74 21.40
C GLU A 123 -11.55 7.24 20.35
N GLU A 124 -12.80 7.69 20.46
CA GLU A 124 -13.86 7.37 19.50
C GLU A 124 -13.54 7.87 18.08
N GLU A 125 -12.94 9.05 17.96
CA GLU A 125 -12.52 9.61 16.67
C GLU A 125 -11.42 8.76 16.04
N VAL A 126 -10.40 8.39 16.82
CA VAL A 126 -9.26 7.59 16.33
C VAL A 126 -9.72 6.19 15.92
N LYS A 127 -10.59 5.56 16.73
CA LYS A 127 -11.21 4.27 16.37
C LYS A 127 -12.05 4.40 15.10
N GLY A 128 -12.78 5.49 14.94
CA GLY A 128 -13.51 5.80 13.71
C GLY A 128 -12.62 5.86 12.47
N TRP A 129 -11.39 6.39 12.55
CA TRP A 129 -10.44 6.35 11.43
C TRP A 129 -10.04 4.92 11.07
N MET A 130 -9.80 4.07 12.08
CA MET A 130 -9.43 2.67 11.86
C MET A 130 -10.58 1.88 11.21
N ASP A 131 -11.81 2.12 11.66
CA ASP A 131 -13.00 1.49 11.07
C ASP A 131 -13.22 1.96 9.63
N PHE A 132 -13.05 3.26 9.36
CA PHE A 132 -13.07 3.79 8.00
C PHE A 132 -12.03 3.11 7.11
N ILE A 133 -10.78 2.96 7.57
CA ILE A 133 -9.72 2.30 6.79
C ILE A 133 -10.12 0.86 6.44
N LYS A 134 -10.65 0.08 7.40
CA LYS A 134 -11.10 -1.30 7.17
C LYS A 134 -12.22 -1.36 6.14
N GLU A 135 -13.25 -0.51 6.29
CA GLU A 135 -14.35 -0.42 5.33
C GLU A 135 -13.84 -0.07 3.92
N ARG A 136 -12.89 0.87 3.83
CA ARG A 136 -12.31 1.27 2.55
C ARG A 136 -11.44 0.19 1.92
N ILE A 137 -10.74 -0.62 2.70
CA ILE A 137 -9.99 -1.78 2.17
C ILE A 137 -10.95 -2.76 1.49
N GLU A 138 -12.06 -3.12 2.15
CA GLU A 138 -13.07 -4.01 1.57
C GLU A 138 -13.68 -3.42 0.29
N TYR A 139 -14.13 -2.16 0.36
CA TYR A 139 -14.71 -1.47 -0.79
C TYR A 139 -13.75 -1.44 -1.99
N TRP A 140 -12.49 -1.06 -1.78
CA TRP A 140 -11.53 -0.94 -2.87
C TRP A 140 -11.06 -2.30 -3.39
N THR A 141 -11.04 -3.34 -2.56
CA THR A 141 -10.79 -4.71 -3.01
C THR A 141 -11.88 -5.17 -3.97
N GLU A 142 -13.16 -4.90 -3.66
CA GLU A 142 -14.26 -5.22 -4.58
C GLU A 142 -14.21 -4.38 -5.85
N LYS A 143 -13.87 -3.08 -5.76
CA LYS A 143 -13.65 -2.26 -6.96
C LYS A 143 -12.49 -2.73 -7.82
N GLN A 144 -11.41 -3.18 -7.21
CA GLN A 144 -10.28 -3.76 -7.93
C GLN A 144 -10.73 -5.00 -8.73
N LYS A 145 -11.54 -5.88 -8.13
CA LYS A 145 -12.15 -7.04 -8.81
C LYS A 145 -13.04 -6.61 -9.98
N GLU A 146 -13.94 -5.64 -9.76
CA GLU A 146 -14.85 -5.12 -10.80
C GLU A 146 -14.10 -4.54 -12.00
N LEU A 147 -13.03 -3.79 -11.74
CA LEU A 147 -12.22 -3.13 -12.77
C LEU A 147 -11.22 -4.08 -13.45
N GLY A 148 -11.03 -5.29 -12.91
CA GLY A 148 -10.06 -6.27 -13.41
C GLY A 148 -8.60 -5.86 -13.21
N VAL A 149 -8.33 -4.93 -12.28
CA VAL A 149 -6.98 -4.46 -11.97
C VAL A 149 -6.23 -5.55 -11.21
N LYS A 150 -5.04 -5.93 -11.70
CA LYS A 150 -4.22 -6.98 -11.10
C LYS A 150 -3.18 -6.43 -10.14
N SER A 151 -2.78 -7.24 -9.17
CA SER A 151 -1.73 -6.93 -8.19
C SER A 151 -0.81 -8.12 -7.94
N SER A 152 0.37 -7.86 -7.38
CA SER A 152 1.37 -8.87 -7.01
C SER A 152 0.90 -9.80 -5.88
N THR A 153 0.13 -9.25 -4.94
CA THR A 153 -0.45 -9.91 -3.76
C THR A 153 -1.92 -9.55 -3.61
N GLY A 154 -2.64 -10.18 -2.68
CA GLY A 154 -4.07 -9.93 -2.42
C GLY A 154 -4.91 -11.20 -2.46
N PRO A 155 -6.25 -11.12 -2.49
CA PRO A 155 -7.11 -12.27 -2.78
C PRO A 155 -6.83 -12.85 -4.18
N ASP A 156 -7.06 -14.16 -4.36
CA ASP A 156 -6.72 -14.89 -5.60
C ASP A 156 -7.32 -14.26 -6.87
N GLU A 157 -8.51 -13.67 -6.77
CA GLU A 157 -9.22 -13.08 -7.91
C GLU A 157 -8.52 -11.84 -8.49
N VAL A 158 -7.75 -11.12 -7.67
CA VAL A 158 -7.02 -9.91 -8.10
C VAL A 158 -5.54 -10.19 -8.36
N ARG A 159 -5.01 -11.35 -7.98
CA ARG A 159 -3.60 -11.69 -8.22
C ARG A 159 -3.28 -11.79 -9.70
N PHE A 160 -2.12 -11.24 -10.08
CA PHE A 160 -1.48 -11.48 -11.36
C PHE A 160 -1.05 -12.95 -11.47
N GLN A 161 -1.07 -13.49 -12.69
CA GLN A 161 -0.61 -14.86 -12.98
C GLN A 161 0.82 -14.77 -13.54
N PHE A 162 1.79 -15.14 -12.69
CA PHE A 162 3.23 -15.10 -12.98
C PHE A 162 3.70 -16.29 -13.83
#